data_AF-A0A140DXR0-F1
#
_entry.id   AF-A0A140DXR0-F1
#
_cell.length_a   1.000
_cell.length_b   1.000
_cell.length_c   1.000
_cell.angle_alpha   90.00
_cell.angle_beta   90.00
_cell.angle_gamma   90.00
#
_symmetry.space_group_name_H-M   'P 1'
#
loop_
_entity.id
_entity.type
_entity.pdbx_description
1 polymer ?
#
loop_
_entity_poly.entity_id
_entity_poly.type
_entity_poly.pdbx_seq_one_letter_code
_entity_poly.pdbx_strand_id
1 'polypeptide(L)'
;MNLTDTFDSPDLLRELKDYGFDLEKDLKRTGLGQSGYNQILQDVADDLENDRSGSRLIQSEKYSDLAVYKMRCKDPKRNSGKRGGYRIILVAALCETSFICHIYHKHAGKKPKTDLTSNEKNQLRKLVSNLEKVREASEKE
;
A
#
# COMPACT_ATOMS: atom_id res chain seq x y z
N MET A 1 -1.15 -15.16 -2.66
CA MET A 1 -1.20 -13.86 -1.98
C MET A 1 -2.56 -13.21 -2.17
N ASN A 2 -3.35 -13.13 -1.11
CA ASN A 2 -4.68 -12.53 -1.09
C ASN A 2 -4.58 -11.04 -0.75
N LEU A 3 -5.19 -10.18 -1.57
CA LEU A 3 -5.36 -8.77 -1.26
C LEU A 3 -6.59 -8.59 -0.36
N THR A 4 -6.37 -8.02 0.82
CA THR A 4 -7.44 -7.57 1.72
C THR A 4 -7.74 -6.10 1.43
N ASP A 5 -9.01 -5.74 1.28
CA ASP A 5 -9.40 -4.33 1.28
C ASP A 5 -9.11 -3.74 2.66
N THR A 6 -8.21 -2.76 2.71
CA THR A 6 -7.82 -2.11 3.96
C THR A 6 -9.02 -1.46 4.65
N PHE A 7 -10.05 -1.02 3.91
CA PHE A 7 -11.26 -0.44 4.50
C PHE A 7 -12.17 -1.44 5.20
N ASP A 8 -12.03 -2.74 4.92
CA ASP A 8 -12.78 -3.79 5.61
C ASP A 8 -12.23 -4.08 7.02
N SER A 9 -11.07 -3.51 7.37
CA SER A 9 -10.44 -3.64 8.69
C SER A 9 -10.24 -2.29 9.38
N PRO A 10 -11.20 -1.86 10.24
CA PRO A 10 -11.09 -0.61 10.98
C PRO A 10 -9.86 -0.52 11.89
N ASP A 11 -9.45 -1.65 12.48
CA ASP A 11 -8.27 -1.72 13.34
C ASP A 11 -6.98 -1.50 12.54
N LEU A 12 -6.88 -2.08 11.35
CA LEU A 12 -5.75 -1.86 10.44
C LEU A 12 -5.68 -0.40 9.97
N LEU A 13 -6.82 0.22 9.63
CA LEU A 13 -6.85 1.64 9.29
C LEU A 13 -6.38 2.53 10.45
N ARG A 14 -6.74 2.19 11.69
CA ARG A 14 -6.29 2.92 12.87
C ARG A 14 -4.79 2.75 13.08
N GLU A 15 -4.28 1.53 13.01
CA GLU A 15 -2.84 1.26 13.16
C GLU A 15 -2.02 1.99 12.10
N LEU A 16 -2.44 1.97 10.83
CA LEU A 16 -1.76 2.70 9.76
C LEU A 16 -1.66 4.21 10.02
N LYS A 17 -2.69 4.80 10.64
CA LYS A 17 -2.70 6.23 10.99
C LYS A 17 -1.62 6.57 12.03
N ASP A 18 -1.27 5.65 12.93
CA ASP A 18 -0.18 5.85 13.90
C ASP A 18 1.20 5.97 13.23
N TYR A 19 1.35 5.37 12.03
CA TYR A 19 2.52 5.52 11.17
C TYR A 19 2.40 6.68 10.17
N GLY A 20 1.33 7.47 10.25
CA GLY A 20 1.08 8.62 9.37
C GLY A 20 0.47 8.26 8.01
N PHE A 21 0.03 7.03 7.81
CA PHE A 21 -0.65 6.57 6.60
C PHE A 21 -2.16 6.61 6.78
N ASP A 22 -2.83 7.48 6.02
CA ASP A 22 -4.26 7.74 6.16
C ASP A 22 -4.91 7.63 4.78
N LEU A 23 -5.40 6.42 4.46
CA LEU A 23 -6.00 6.12 3.17
C LEU A 23 -7.19 7.01 2.85
N GLU A 24 -8.05 7.32 3.82
CA GLU A 24 -9.18 8.23 3.60
C GLU A 24 -8.70 9.60 3.13
N LYS A 25 -7.64 10.13 3.76
CA LYS A 25 -7.03 11.39 3.33
C LYS A 25 -6.35 11.25 1.97
N ASP A 26 -5.74 10.12 1.66
CA ASP A 26 -5.13 9.86 0.36
C ASP A 26 -6.14 9.85 -0.78
N LEU A 27 -7.28 9.17 -0.59
CA LEU A 27 -8.38 9.15 -1.56
C LEU A 27 -8.89 10.58 -1.81
N LYS A 28 -9.12 11.35 -0.74
CA LYS A 28 -9.52 12.77 -0.82
C LYS A 28 -8.46 13.64 -1.53
N ARG A 29 -7.17 13.41 -1.28
CA ARG A 29 -6.06 14.17 -1.88
C ARG A 29 -5.88 13.86 -3.35
N THR A 30 -6.09 12.62 -3.77
CA THR A 30 -5.99 12.21 -5.17
C THR A 30 -7.25 12.55 -5.97
N GLY A 31 -8.36 12.77 -5.27
CA GLY A 31 -9.68 12.93 -5.89
C GLY A 31 -10.23 11.59 -6.41
N LEU A 32 -9.77 10.48 -5.85
CA LEU A 32 -10.24 9.14 -6.15
C LEU A 32 -11.54 8.90 -5.37
N GLY A 33 -12.62 8.62 -6.07
CA GLY A 33 -13.88 8.17 -5.46
C GLY A 33 -13.90 6.66 -5.27
N GLN A 34 -14.96 6.14 -4.65
CA GLN A 34 -15.09 4.71 -4.34
C GLN A 34 -14.92 3.80 -5.56
N SER A 35 -15.56 4.11 -6.69
CA SER A 35 -15.42 3.31 -7.91
C SER A 35 -13.99 3.27 -8.44
N GLY A 36 -13.26 4.39 -8.33
CA GLY A 36 -11.84 4.45 -8.69
C GLY A 36 -10.96 3.65 -7.73
N TYR A 37 -11.30 3.62 -6.44
CA TYR A 37 -10.62 2.81 -5.45
C TYR A 37 -10.85 1.31 -5.69
N ASN A 38 -12.09 0.89 -5.95
CA ASN A 38 -12.42 -0.49 -6.29
C ASN A 38 -11.68 -0.96 -7.55
N GLN A 39 -11.52 -0.08 -8.56
CA GLN A 39 -10.71 -0.40 -9.74
C GLN A 39 -9.22 -0.57 -9.39
N ILE A 40 -8.68 0.24 -8.47
CA ILE A 40 -7.31 0.07 -7.99
C ILE A 40 -7.16 -1.26 -7.26
N LEU A 41 -8.12 -1.65 -6.41
CA LEU A 41 -8.10 -2.95 -5.73
C LEU A 41 -8.06 -4.09 -6.75
N GLN A 42 -8.92 -4.07 -7.77
CA GLN A 42 -8.90 -5.07 -8.83
C GLN A 42 -7.58 -5.08 -9.59
N ASP A 43 -7.10 -3.92 -10.04
CA ASP A 43 -5.83 -3.80 -10.77
C ASP A 43 -4.64 -4.34 -9.93
N VAL A 44 -4.66 -4.13 -8.62
CA VAL A 44 -3.63 -4.63 -7.69
C VAL A 44 -3.77 -6.13 -7.49
N ALA A 45 -4.97 -6.66 -7.28
CA ALA A 45 -5.22 -8.08 -7.16
C ALA A 45 -4.78 -8.84 -8.42
N ASP A 46 -5.17 -8.36 -9.60
CA ASP A 46 -4.75 -8.92 -10.89
C ASP A 46 -3.22 -8.89 -11.04
N ASP A 47 -2.57 -7.76 -10.71
CA ASP A 47 -1.11 -7.66 -10.77
C ASP A 47 -0.46 -8.64 -9.76
N LEU A 48 -1.05 -8.89 -8.58
CA LEU A 48 -0.52 -9.86 -7.60
C LEU A 48 -0.68 -11.32 -8.05
N GLU A 49 -1.83 -11.69 -8.62
CA GLU A 49 -2.06 -13.04 -9.18
C GLU A 49 -1.10 -13.39 -10.31
N ASN A 50 -0.57 -12.38 -11.00
CA ASN A 50 0.39 -12.52 -12.09
C ASN A 50 1.85 -12.30 -11.67
N ASP A 51 2.16 -12.29 -10.37
CA ASP A 51 3.49 -12.04 -9.79
C ASP A 51 4.10 -10.67 -10.18
N ARG A 52 3.26 -9.65 -10.39
CA ARG A 52 3.64 -8.27 -10.76
C ARG A 52 3.49 -7.29 -9.60
N SER A 53 4.03 -7.65 -8.44
CA SER A 53 4.02 -6.84 -7.20
C SER A 53 4.77 -5.49 -7.30
N GLY A 54 5.43 -5.19 -8.43
CA GLY A 54 6.09 -3.91 -8.66
C GLY A 54 7.48 -3.82 -8.02
N SER A 55 7.88 -2.61 -7.61
CA SER A 55 9.23 -2.40 -7.05
C SER A 55 9.24 -2.61 -5.55
N ARG A 56 10.04 -3.56 -5.05
CA ARG A 56 10.26 -3.72 -3.61
C ARG A 56 10.93 -2.47 -3.02
N LEU A 57 10.37 -1.95 -1.93
CA LEU A 57 10.87 -0.78 -1.21
C LEU A 57 11.63 -1.19 0.06
N ILE A 58 11.06 -2.14 0.81
CA ILE A 58 11.58 -2.62 2.09
C ILE A 58 11.38 -4.13 2.12
N GLN A 59 12.39 -4.85 2.60
CA GLN A 59 12.34 -6.27 2.91
C GLN A 59 12.50 -6.41 4.42
N SER A 60 11.68 -7.23 5.07
CA SER A 60 11.89 -7.61 6.48
C SER A 60 13.24 -8.32 6.64
N GLU A 61 13.92 -8.05 7.74
CA GLU A 61 15.21 -8.69 8.04
C GLU A 61 15.03 -10.12 8.56
N LYS A 62 13.86 -10.42 9.12
CA LYS A 62 13.57 -11.70 9.79
C LYS A 62 12.72 -12.63 8.94
N TYR A 63 11.82 -12.08 8.14
CA TYR A 63 10.80 -12.83 7.41
C TYR A 63 10.87 -12.55 5.92
N SER A 64 11.20 -13.57 5.12
CA SER A 64 11.37 -13.44 3.67
C SER A 64 10.08 -13.09 2.93
N ASP A 65 8.93 -13.47 3.50
CA ASP A 65 7.57 -13.24 3.00
C ASP A 65 6.97 -11.87 3.40
N LEU A 66 7.64 -11.10 4.28
CA LEU A 66 7.22 -9.77 4.69
C LEU A 66 7.99 -8.68 3.95
N ALA A 67 7.32 -7.93 3.10
CA ALA A 67 7.92 -6.86 2.33
C ALA A 67 6.94 -5.74 1.96
N VAL A 68 7.48 -4.56 1.70
CA VAL A 68 6.72 -3.42 1.18
C VAL A 68 7.05 -3.23 -0.28
N TYR A 69 6.02 -3.11 -1.11
CA TYR A 69 6.12 -2.91 -2.53
C TYR A 69 5.50 -1.58 -2.97
N LYS A 70 6.02 -1.04 -4.06
CA LYS A 70 5.45 0.11 -4.76
C LYS A 70 4.94 -0.33 -6.13
N MET A 71 3.63 -0.32 -6.26
CA MET A 71 2.92 -0.63 -7.50
C MET A 71 2.51 0.67 -8.22
N ARG A 72 2.21 0.53 -9.52
CA ARG A 72 1.83 1.64 -10.39
C ARG A 72 0.51 1.30 -11.07
N CYS A 73 -0.51 2.10 -10.82
CA CYS A 73 -1.82 1.93 -11.46
C CYS A 73 -2.06 3.07 -12.47
N LYS A 74 -2.76 2.73 -13.55
CA LYS A 74 -3.21 3.72 -14.54
C LYS A 74 -4.27 4.62 -13.90
N ASP A 75 -4.39 5.86 -14.40
CA ASP A 75 -5.53 6.73 -14.11
C ASP A 75 -6.34 6.96 -15.40
N PRO A 76 -7.33 6.09 -15.69
CA PRO A 76 -8.08 6.16 -16.94
C PRO A 76 -8.92 7.44 -17.02
N LYS A 77 -9.40 7.97 -15.89
CA LYS A 77 -10.17 9.21 -15.84
C LYS A 77 -9.39 10.41 -16.39
N ARG A 78 -8.06 10.37 -16.30
CA ARG A 78 -7.16 11.43 -16.76
C ARG A 78 -6.26 10.97 -17.91
N ASN A 79 -6.62 9.90 -18.63
CA ASN A 79 -5.85 9.31 -19.73
C ASN A 79 -4.36 9.11 -19.41
N SER A 80 -4.05 8.77 -18.16
CA SER A 80 -2.68 8.63 -17.68
C SER A 80 -2.31 7.15 -17.52
N GLY A 81 -1.32 6.68 -18.29
CA GLY A 81 -0.79 5.32 -18.14
C GLY A 81 -0.06 5.09 -16.81
N LYS A 82 0.34 3.83 -16.51
CA LYS A 82 1.00 3.44 -15.24
C LYS A 82 2.18 4.36 -14.83
N ARG A 83 2.93 4.94 -15.79
CA ARG A 83 4.05 5.85 -15.48
C ARG A 83 3.59 7.17 -14.85
N GLY A 84 2.43 7.68 -15.25
CA GLY A 84 1.89 8.98 -14.85
C GLY A 84 0.75 8.92 -13.84
N GLY A 85 0.14 7.75 -13.64
CA GLY A 85 -1.01 7.55 -12.75
C GLY A 85 -0.67 7.42 -11.27
N TYR A 86 -1.43 6.56 -10.59
CA TYR A 86 -1.36 6.33 -9.16
C TYR A 86 -0.14 5.48 -8.77
N ARG A 87 0.34 5.71 -7.55
CA ARG A 87 1.35 4.94 -6.85
C ARG A 87 0.73 4.36 -5.61
N ILE A 88 0.76 3.04 -5.54
CA ILE A 88 0.16 2.26 -4.46
C ILE A 88 1.32 1.69 -3.66
N ILE A 89 1.31 1.95 -2.36
CA ILE A 89 2.24 1.30 -1.44
C ILE A 89 1.48 0.12 -0.84
N LEU A 90 1.95 -1.07 -1.18
CA LEU A 90 1.39 -2.34 -0.76
C LEU A 90 2.30 -2.93 0.33
N VAL A 91 1.72 -3.31 1.45
CA VAL A 91 2.39 -4.16 2.43
C VAL A 91 1.95 -5.59 2.15
N ALA A 92 2.91 -6.44 1.81
CA ALA A 92 2.70 -7.87 1.69
C ALA A 92 3.25 -8.52 2.96
N ALA A 93 2.37 -9.14 3.74
CA ALA A 93 2.68 -9.73 5.02
C ALA A 93 2.26 -11.21 5.06
N LEU A 94 2.97 -11.97 5.90
CA LEU A 94 2.49 -13.06 6.77
C LEU A 94 1.14 -13.69 6.41
N CYS A 95 1.13 -15.01 6.20
CA CYS A 95 -0.06 -15.80 5.84
C CYS A 95 -0.67 -15.43 4.47
N GLU A 96 0.19 -15.02 3.54
CA GLU A 96 -0.19 -14.62 2.18
C GLU A 96 -1.13 -13.41 2.08
N THR A 97 -1.29 -12.62 3.14
CA THR A 97 -2.17 -11.45 3.11
C THR A 97 -1.43 -10.17 2.74
N SER A 98 -2.01 -9.39 1.84
CA SER A 98 -1.49 -8.08 1.45
C SER A 98 -2.57 -7.02 1.61
N PHE A 99 -2.16 -5.79 1.90
CA PHE A 99 -3.07 -4.66 2.03
C PHE A 99 -2.42 -3.39 1.52
N ILE A 100 -3.25 -2.48 1.01
CA ILE A 100 -2.78 -1.17 0.57
C ILE A 100 -2.60 -0.29 1.80
N CYS A 101 -1.43 0.31 1.99
CA CYS A 101 -1.21 1.20 3.14
C CYS A 101 -1.28 2.69 2.76
N HIS A 102 -0.88 3.06 1.54
CA HIS A 102 -0.78 4.47 1.13
C HIS A 102 -1.03 4.60 -0.38
N ILE A 103 -1.76 5.64 -0.79
CA ILE A 103 -2.02 5.96 -2.20
C ILE A 103 -1.62 7.40 -2.51
N TYR A 104 -0.99 7.63 -3.64
CA TYR A 104 -0.79 8.99 -4.15
C TYR A 104 -0.78 9.03 -5.67
N HIS A 105 -1.06 10.19 -6.25
CA HIS A 105 -0.97 10.38 -7.68
C HIS A 105 0.30 11.16 -8.03
N LYS A 106 0.95 10.79 -9.14
CA LYS A 106 2.23 11.39 -9.52
C LYS A 106 2.12 12.84 -10.00
N HIS A 107 1.07 13.14 -10.75
CA HIS A 107 0.92 14.42 -11.47
C HIS A 107 -0.41 15.16 -11.24
N ALA A 108 -1.30 14.68 -10.36
CA ALA A 108 -2.66 15.17 -10.24
C ALA A 108 -3.16 15.05 -8.79
N GLY A 109 -4.34 15.62 -8.52
CA GLY A 109 -4.89 15.74 -7.17
C GLY A 109 -4.36 16.98 -6.44
N LYS A 110 -4.79 17.15 -5.18
CA LYS A 110 -4.42 18.28 -4.32
C LYS A 110 -2.98 18.23 -3.83
N LYS A 111 -2.38 17.04 -3.75
CA LYS A 111 -1.00 16.83 -3.26
C LYS A 111 -0.28 15.77 -4.12
N PRO A 112 0.03 16.09 -5.39
CA PRO A 112 0.83 15.19 -6.21
C PRO A 112 2.22 15.02 -5.61
N LYS A 113 2.78 13.81 -5.67
CA LYS A 113 4.18 13.56 -5.29
C LYS A 113 4.80 12.52 -6.22
N THR A 114 6.10 12.65 -6.47
CA THR A 114 6.82 11.75 -7.39
C THR A 114 7.31 10.49 -6.69
N ASP A 115 7.71 10.60 -5.43
CA ASP A 115 8.19 9.51 -4.59
C ASP A 115 7.78 9.69 -3.13
N LEU A 116 8.00 8.65 -2.33
CA LEU A 116 7.89 8.73 -0.88
C LEU A 116 8.98 9.62 -0.28
N THR A 117 8.62 10.41 0.72
CA THR A 117 9.56 11.20 1.51
C THR A 117 10.43 10.30 2.40
N SER A 118 11.56 10.81 2.87
CA SER A 118 12.42 10.08 3.82
C SER A 118 11.67 9.71 5.11
N ASN A 119 10.80 10.60 5.59
CA ASN A 119 9.97 10.31 6.77
C ASN A 119 8.99 9.16 6.50
N GLU A 120 8.27 9.18 5.36
CA GLU A 120 7.36 8.09 4.98
C GLU A 120 8.10 6.75 4.86
N LYS A 121 9.29 6.74 4.25
CA LYS A 121 10.12 5.52 4.16
C LYS A 121 10.53 5.02 5.55
N ASN A 122 10.85 5.93 6.48
CA ASN A 122 11.17 5.56 7.86
C ASN A 122 9.96 5.02 8.62
N GLN A 123 8.78 5.59 8.41
CA GLN A 123 7.54 5.08 9.01
C GLN A 123 7.16 3.69 8.49
N LEU A 124 7.35 3.42 7.18
CA LEU A 124 7.16 2.08 6.63
C LEU A 124 8.11 1.05 7.26
N ARG A 125 9.38 1.41 7.52
CA ARG A 125 10.32 0.52 8.20
C ARG A 125 9.88 0.21 9.64
N LYS A 126 9.36 1.21 10.35
CA LYS A 126 8.81 1.01 11.69
C LYS A 126 7.58 0.10 11.67
N LEU A 127 6.69 0.28 10.70
CA LEU A 127 5.54 -0.59 10.49
C LEU A 127 5.98 -2.03 10.24
N VAL A 128 6.93 -2.28 9.33
CA VAL A 128 7.48 -3.62 9.07
C VAL A 128 8.06 -4.22 10.35
N SER A 129 8.87 -3.48 11.10
CA SER A 129 9.44 -3.96 12.36
C SER A 129 8.37 -4.27 13.42
N ASN A 130 7.25 -3.55 13.43
CA ASN A 130 6.13 -3.86 14.29
C ASN A 130 5.46 -5.18 13.88
N LEU A 131 5.20 -5.37 12.59
CA LEU A 131 4.62 -6.59 12.06
C LEU A 131 5.50 -7.82 12.31
N GLU A 132 6.82 -7.67 12.23
CA GLU A 132 7.77 -8.71 12.64
C GLU A 132 7.54 -9.14 14.10
N LYS A 133 7.43 -8.18 15.03
CA LYS A 133 7.21 -8.46 16.46
C LYS A 133 5.85 -9.11 16.73
N VAL A 134 4.81 -8.67 16.02
CA VAL A 134 3.46 -9.25 16.14
C VAL A 134 3.49 -10.72 15.69
N ARG A 135 4.16 -11.04 14.57
CA ARG A 135 4.31 -12.44 14.13
C ARG A 135 5.04 -13.27 15.18
N GLU A 136 6.17 -12.77 15.68
CA GLU A 136 6.97 -13.46 16.71
C GLU A 136 6.18 -13.76 17.98
N ALA A 137 5.26 -12.88 18.36
CA ALA A 137 4.38 -13.12 19.50
C ALA A 137 3.36 -14.22 19.19
N SER A 138 2.74 -14.19 18.01
CA SER A 138 1.75 -15.20 17.59
C SER A 138 2.33 -16.61 17.37
N GLU A 139 3.61 -16.73 17.02
CA GLU A 139 4.29 -18.02 16.83
C GLU A 139 4.76 -18.67 18.15
N LYS A 140 4.69 -17.95 19.27
CA LYS A 140 5.11 -18.43 20.61
C LYS A 140 3.94 -18.88 21.50
N GLU A 141 2.71 -18.62 21.08
CA GLU A 141 1.47 -19.11 21.70
C GLU A 141 1.08 -20.48 21.14
#